data_AF-A0A0M3HI38-F1
#
_entry.id   AF-A0A0M3HI38-F1
#
_cell.length_a   1.000
_cell.length_b   1.000
_cell.length_c   1.000
_cell.angle_alpha   90.00
_cell.angle_beta   90.00
_cell.angle_gamma   90.00
#
_symmetry.space_group_name_H-M   'P 1'
#
loop_
_entity.id
_entity.type
_entity.pdbx_description
1 polymer ?
#
loop_
_entity_poly.entity_id
_entity_poly.type
_entity_poly.pdbx_seq_one_letter_code
_entity_poly.pdbx_strand_id
1 'polypeptide(L)'
;MLLNMNKIIRSLYRNKPKQVEVTALPILWELMKSPSQTQSDAELRRATREYALMLRECFGEKALLEIANGHLNPNQKKSLEMLIK
;
A
#
# COMPACT_ATOMS: atom_id res chain seq x y z
N MET A 1 8.48 6.41 -10.64
CA MET A 1 7.33 5.69 -11.26
C MET A 1 6.16 5.50 -10.30
N LEU A 2 6.36 4.89 -9.12
CA LEU A 2 5.30 4.61 -8.13
C LEU A 2 4.48 5.87 -7.72
N LEU A 3 5.15 7.00 -7.50
CA LEU A 3 4.48 8.27 -7.16
C LEU A 3 3.56 8.80 -8.27
N ASN A 4 3.90 8.55 -9.54
CA ASN A 4 3.02 8.93 -10.66
C ASN A 4 1.81 7.99 -10.74
N MET A 5 2.00 6.70 -10.44
CA MET A 5 0.90 5.75 -10.32
C MET A 5 -0.08 6.16 -9.22
N ASN A 6 0.37 6.73 -8.10
CA ASN A 6 -0.53 7.22 -7.05
C ASN A 6 -1.58 8.20 -7.56
N LYS A 7 -1.18 9.15 -8.43
CA LYS A 7 -2.11 10.13 -9.00
C LYS A 7 -3.18 9.45 -9.87
N ILE A 8 -2.75 8.50 -10.69
CA ILE A 8 -3.63 7.72 -11.57
C ILE A 8 -4.61 6.87 -10.73
N ILE A 9 -4.10 6.17 -9.71
CA ILE A 9 -4.91 5.32 -8.83
C ILE A 9 -5.98 6.15 -8.12
N ARG A 10 -5.62 7.30 -7.52
CA ARG A 10 -6.58 8.21 -6.87
C ARG A 10 -7.69 8.65 -7.82
N SER A 11 -7.32 9.04 -9.05
CA SER A 11 -8.28 9.45 -10.07
C SER A 11 -9.19 8.31 -10.53
N LEU A 12 -8.64 7.11 -10.68
CA LEU A 12 -9.38 5.94 -11.13
C LEU A 12 -10.28 5.36 -10.05
N TYR A 13 -9.90 5.46 -8.78
CA TYR A 13 -10.64 4.86 -7.68
C TYR A 13 -12.10 5.33 -7.62
N ARG A 14 -12.37 6.61 -7.94
CA ARG A 14 -13.72 7.16 -8.02
C ARG A 14 -14.62 6.44 -9.04
N ASN A 15 -14.03 5.95 -10.13
CA ASN A 15 -14.78 5.37 -11.25
C ASN A 15 -14.68 3.84 -11.30
N LYS A 16 -13.59 3.26 -10.79
CA LYS A 16 -13.26 1.83 -10.88
C LYS A 16 -12.62 1.30 -9.59
N PRO A 17 -13.31 1.37 -8.44
CA PRO A 17 -12.72 1.04 -7.14
C PRO A 17 -12.22 -0.40 -7.08
N LYS A 18 -13.03 -1.38 -7.52
CA LYS A 18 -12.63 -2.80 -7.55
C LYS A 18 -11.41 -3.06 -8.43
N GLN A 19 -11.29 -2.40 -9.57
CA GLN A 19 -10.13 -2.57 -10.45
C GLN A 19 -8.85 -2.02 -9.80
N VAL A 20 -8.97 -0.89 -9.11
CA VAL A 20 -7.88 -0.33 -8.32
C VAL A 20 -7.48 -1.28 -7.21
N GLU A 21 -8.43 -1.83 -6.44
CA GLU A 21 -8.15 -2.80 -5.37
C GLU A 21 -7.32 -3.98 -5.86
N VAL A 22 -7.81 -4.68 -6.89
CA VAL A 22 -7.14 -5.89 -7.41
C VAL A 22 -5.78 -5.62 -8.04
N THR A 23 -5.53 -4.39 -8.51
CA THR A 23 -4.25 -4.03 -9.13
C THR A 23 -3.26 -3.47 -8.11
N ALA A 24 -3.74 -2.66 -7.18
CA ALA A 24 -2.90 -1.84 -6.32
C ALA A 24 -2.51 -2.55 -5.02
N LEU A 25 -3.40 -3.35 -4.44
CA LEU A 25 -3.14 -4.08 -3.19
C LEU A 25 -2.02 -5.12 -3.32
N PRO A 26 -1.95 -5.95 -4.39
CA PRO A 26 -0.84 -6.90 -4.55
C PRO A 26 0.53 -6.23 -4.54
N ILE A 27 0.66 -5.05 -5.15
CA ILE A 27 1.92 -4.28 -5.16
C ILE A 27 2.32 -3.91 -3.73
N LEU A 28 1.37 -3.43 -2.91
CA LEU A 28 1.65 -3.12 -1.50
C LEU A 28 2.09 -4.39 -0.75
N TRP A 29 1.44 -5.53 -0.98
CA TRP A 29 1.79 -6.78 -0.30
C TRP A 29 3.20 -7.25 -0.62
N GLU A 30 3.62 -7.16 -1.87
CA GLU A 30 5.00 -7.50 -2.25
C GLU A 30 6.03 -6.55 -1.62
N LEU A 31 5.72 -5.25 -1.53
CA LEU A 31 6.58 -4.28 -0.84
C LEU A 31 6.70 -4.56 0.67
N MET A 32 5.61 -5.04 1.30
CA MET A 32 5.61 -5.42 2.72
C MET A 32 6.30 -6.76 2.98
N LYS A 33 6.33 -7.67 2.00
CA LYS A 33 6.99 -8.98 2.12
C LYS A 33 8.51 -8.92 1.92
N SER A 34 9.03 -7.86 1.29
CA SER A 34 10.46 -7.70 0.97
C SER A 34 11.14 -6.56 1.74
N PRO A 35 11.06 -6.52 3.09
CA PRO A 35 11.47 -5.37 3.89
C PRO A 35 12.97 -5.02 3.79
N SER A 36 13.84 -5.99 3.50
CA SER A 36 15.29 -5.75 3.34
C SER A 36 15.62 -4.88 2.12
N GLN A 37 14.85 -5.04 1.04
CA GLN A 37 14.98 -4.26 -0.19
C GLN A 37 14.37 -2.87 0.00
N THR A 38 13.21 -2.79 0.65
CA THR A 38 12.57 -1.51 0.94
C THR A 38 13.36 -0.70 1.95
N GLN A 39 13.99 -1.29 2.97
CA GLN A 39 14.66 -0.55 4.04
C GLN A 39 16.03 0.06 3.66
N SER A 40 16.73 -0.53 2.70
CA SER A 40 18.06 -0.09 2.28
C SER A 40 18.04 1.17 1.39
N ASP A 41 16.94 1.40 0.67
CA ASP A 41 16.77 2.55 -0.23
C ASP A 41 15.81 3.59 0.37
N ALA A 42 16.32 4.78 0.65
CA ALA A 42 15.54 5.87 1.23
C ALA A 42 14.40 6.38 0.31
N GLU A 43 14.61 6.40 -1.00
CA GLU A 43 13.59 6.81 -1.95
C GLU A 43 12.50 5.75 -2.08
N LEU A 44 12.89 4.47 -2.07
CA LEU A 44 11.94 3.35 -2.10
C LEU A 44 11.10 3.30 -0.82
N ARG A 45 11.69 3.56 0.36
CA ARG A 45 10.92 3.73 1.61
C ARG A 45 9.88 4.84 1.49
N ARG A 46 10.30 6.01 1.02
CA ARG A 46 9.41 7.17 0.82
C ARG A 46 8.27 6.81 -0.13
N ALA A 47 8.59 6.22 -1.28
CA ALA A 47 7.61 5.82 -2.27
C ALA A 47 6.61 4.79 -1.72
N THR A 48 7.09 3.81 -0.97
CA THR A 48 6.26 2.78 -0.34
C THR A 48 5.32 3.38 0.70
N ARG A 49 5.80 4.32 1.52
CA ARG A 49 4.96 5.05 2.47
C ARG A 49 3.86 5.84 1.77
N GLU A 50 4.22 6.64 0.77
CA GLU A 50 3.27 7.43 -0.03
C GLU A 50 2.22 6.55 -0.72
N TYR A 51 2.64 5.39 -1.21
CA TYR A 51 1.75 4.39 -1.81
C TYR A 51 0.75 3.83 -0.79
N ALA A 52 1.24 3.41 0.39
CA ALA A 52 0.39 2.86 1.45
C ALA A 52 -0.59 3.92 2.00
N LEU A 53 -0.15 5.17 2.18
CA LEU A 53 -1.01 6.29 2.60
C LEU A 53 -2.09 6.59 1.55
N MET A 54 -1.74 6.59 0.27
CA MET A 54 -2.72 6.76 -0.81
C MET A 54 -3.78 5.65 -0.79
N LEU A 55 -3.38 4.40 -0.61
CA LEU A 55 -4.32 3.28 -0.50
C LEU A 55 -5.20 3.39 0.75
N ARG A 56 -4.64 3.83 1.90
CA ARG A 56 -5.41 4.13 3.10
C ARG A 56 -6.48 5.19 2.84
N GLU A 57 -6.16 6.24 2.09
CA GLU A 57 -7.12 7.29 1.72
C GLU A 57 -8.22 6.77 0.77
N CYS A 58 -7.91 5.83 -0.12
CA CYS A 58 -8.91 5.23 -1.02
C CYS A 58 -9.85 4.26 -0.27
N PHE A 59 -9.29 3.29 0.46
CA PHE A 59 -10.08 2.20 1.05
C PHE A 59 -10.59 2.50 2.46
N GLY A 60 -9.95 3.44 3.16
CA GLY A 60 -10.09 3.63 4.59
C GLY A 60 -9.12 2.73 5.37
N GLU A 61 -8.62 3.24 6.51
CA GLU A 61 -7.64 2.55 7.34
C GLU A 61 -8.13 1.17 7.83
N LYS A 62 -9.35 1.12 8.38
CA LYS A 62 -9.93 -0.12 8.90
C LYS A 62 -10.02 -1.20 7.82
N ALA A 63 -10.57 -0.86 6.65
CA ALA A 63 -10.70 -1.80 5.54
C ALA A 63 -9.35 -2.29 5.03
N LEU A 64 -8.36 -1.38 4.90
CA LEU A 64 -7.01 -1.75 4.47
C LEU A 64 -6.36 -2.75 5.44
N LEU A 65 -6.49 -2.53 6.75
CA LEU A 65 -5.96 -3.44 7.78
C LEU A 65 -6.72 -4.76 7.87
N GLU A 66 -8.03 -4.76 7.59
CA GLU A 66 -8.83 -5.98 7.51
C GLU A 66 -8.40 -6.86 6.34
N ILE A 67 -8.22 -6.28 5.15
CA ILE A 67 -7.76 -7.00 3.96
C ILE A 67 -6.33 -7.53 4.20
N ALA A 68 -5.46 -6.75 4.84
CA ALA A 68 -4.10 -7.15 5.15
C ALA A 68 -4.01 -8.46 5.96
N ASN A 69 -5.02 -8.78 6.78
CA ASN A 69 -5.05 -10.04 7.57
C ASN A 69 -4.97 -11.30 6.70
N GLY A 70 -5.47 -11.25 5.47
CA GLY A 70 -5.44 -12.39 4.55
C GLY A 70 -4.13 -12.54 3.76
N HIS A 71 -3.24 -11.54 3.81
CA HIS A 71 -2.07 -11.45 2.92
C HIS A 71 -0.74 -11.27 3.64
N LEU A 72 -0.76 -10.75 4.87
CA LEU A 72 0.43 -10.42 5.64
C LEU A 72 0.47 -11.20 6.96
N ASN A 73 1.67 -11.59 7.37
CA ASN A 73 1.87 -12.12 8.71
C ASN A 73 1.80 -11.01 9.78
N PRO A 74 1.69 -11.34 11.08
CA PRO A 74 1.54 -10.33 12.14
C PRO A 74 2.65 -9.27 12.18
N ASN A 75 3.90 -9.63 11.85
CA ASN A 75 5.02 -8.68 11.84
C ASN A 75 4.91 -7.70 10.66
N GLN A 76 4.61 -8.22 9.48
CA GLN A 76 4.37 -7.41 8.28
C GLN A 76 3.17 -6.48 8.47
N LYS A 77 2.11 -6.96 9.12
CA LYS A 77 0.94 -6.15 9.46
C LYS A 77 1.30 -5.01 10.41
N LYS A 78 2.05 -5.28 11.49
CA LYS A 78 2.56 -4.22 12.38
C LYS A 78 3.39 -3.18 11.62
N SER A 79 4.25 -3.62 10.70
CA SER A 79 5.00 -2.71 9.83
C SER A 79 4.09 -1.84 8.97
N LEU A 80 3.02 -2.43 8.39
CA LEU A 80 2.02 -1.68 7.63
C LEU A 80 1.31 -0.64 8.50
N GLU A 81 0.84 -1.06 9.69
CA GLU A 81 0.19 -0.16 10.66
C GLU A 81 1.08 1.03 11.03
N MET A 82 2.38 0.82 11.23
CA MET A 82 3.32 1.92 11.49
C MET A 82 3.54 2.80 10.26
N LEU A 83 3.54 2.21 9.06
CA LEU A 83 3.77 2.92 7.81
C LEU A 83 2.61 3.85 7.44
N ILE A 84 1.38 3.42 7.74
CA ILE A 84 0.16 4.15 7.41
C ILE A 84 -0.36 5.02 8.55
N LYS A 85 0.39 5.18 9.64
CA LYS A 85 0.12 6.16 10.70
C LYS A 85 0.69 7.54 10.35
#